data_AF-A0A127SN13-F1
#
_entry.id   AF-A0A127SN13-F1
#
_cell.length_a   1.000
_cell.length_b   1.000
_cell.length_c   1.000
_cell.angle_alpha   90.00
_cell.angle_beta   90.00
_cell.angle_gamma   90.00
#
_symmetry.space_group_name_H-M   'P 1'
#
loop_
_entity.id
_entity.type
_entity.pdbx_description
1 polymer ?
#
loop_
_entity_poly.entity_id
_entity_poly.type
_entity_poly.pdbx_seq_one_letter_code
_entity_poly.pdbx_strand_id
1 'polypeptide(L)'
;MLAARETKMLSAERMERMIDAPTNEEAAKILEECGYGDLSGLSAKDAAAALEAHIAALFDEVEGMVPEAQLVQLFRLKYDYHNAKALIKAQAMGTDCGAILSQRGTVPPQKL
;
A
#
# COMPACT_ATOMS: atom_id res chain seq x y z
N MET A 1 -1.74 -2.00 21.21
CA MET A 1 -0.68 -1.52 20.30
C MET A 1 -1.21 -1.10 18.94
N LEU A 2 -2.07 -1.90 18.27
CA LEU A 2 -2.70 -1.51 16.99
C LEU A 2 -3.59 -0.26 17.08
N ALA A 3 -4.47 -0.16 18.07
CA ALA A 3 -5.37 1.00 18.24
C ALA A 3 -4.64 2.35 18.37
N ALA A 4 -3.43 2.37 18.92
CA ALA A 4 -2.62 3.58 19.02
C ALA A 4 -2.12 4.08 17.64
N ARG A 5 -2.16 3.23 16.61
CA ARG A 5 -1.77 3.59 15.23
C ARG A 5 -2.91 4.22 14.45
N GLU A 6 -4.16 4.01 14.88
CA GLU A 6 -5.33 4.60 14.23
C GLU A 6 -5.27 6.14 14.23
N THR A 7 -4.65 6.74 15.25
CA THR A 7 -4.52 8.20 15.35
C THR A 7 -3.65 8.82 14.25
N LYS A 8 -2.76 8.02 13.66
CA LYS A 8 -1.86 8.42 12.57
C LYS A 8 -2.42 8.13 11.18
N MET A 9 -3.60 7.52 11.08
CA MET A 9 -4.20 7.26 9.77
C MET A 9 -4.64 8.55 9.06
N LEU A 10 -4.63 8.50 7.73
CA LEU A 10 -5.23 9.53 6.90
C LEU A 10 -6.75 9.53 7.14
N SER A 11 -7.23 10.56 7.83
CA SER A 11 -8.66 10.77 8.08
C SER A 11 -9.34 11.44 6.88
N ALA A 12 -10.68 11.41 6.85
CA ALA A 12 -11.46 12.13 5.84
C ALA A 12 -11.14 13.64 5.84
N GLU A 13 -11.03 14.26 7.02
CA GLU A 13 -10.66 15.67 7.16
C GLU A 13 -9.26 15.97 6.60
N ARG A 14 -8.27 15.11 6.88
CA ARG A 14 -6.91 15.27 6.32
C ARG A 14 -6.90 15.10 4.81
N MET A 15 -7.72 14.19 4.28
CA MET A 15 -7.89 14.01 2.83
C MET A 15 -8.51 15.24 2.16
N GLU A 16 -9.51 15.87 2.78
CA GLU A 16 -10.11 17.11 2.29
C GLU A 16 -9.08 18.25 2.27
N ARG A 17 -8.30 18.40 3.35
CA ARG A 17 -7.17 19.35 3.38
C ARG A 17 -6.11 19.09 2.31
N MET A 18 -5.86 17.83 1.95
CA MET A 18 -4.94 17.49 0.85
C MET A 18 -5.49 17.90 -0.52
N ILE A 19 -6.80 17.77 -0.73
CA ILE A 19 -7.46 18.19 -1.97
C ILE A 19 -7.40 19.71 -2.13
N ASP A 20 -7.56 20.44 -1.03
CA ASP A 20 -7.49 21.90 -1.00
C ASP A 20 -6.06 22.46 -1.01
N ALA A 21 -5.04 21.60 -0.93
CA ALA A 21 -3.65 22.04 -0.92
C ALA A 21 -3.27 22.66 -2.27
N PRO A 22 -2.67 23.87 -2.30
CA PRO A 22 -2.32 24.57 -3.53
C PRO A 22 -1.14 23.93 -4.29
N THR A 23 -0.36 23.05 -3.65
CA THR A 23 0.81 22.39 -4.23
C THR A 23 0.94 20.95 -3.77
N ASN A 24 1.62 20.12 -4.58
CA ASN A 24 1.91 18.72 -4.22
C ASN A 24 2.79 18.63 -2.97
N GLU A 25 3.69 19.58 -2.77
CA GLU A 25 4.56 19.67 -1.60
C GLU A 25 3.76 19.90 -0.32
N GLU A 26 2.73 20.75 -0.37
CA GLU A 26 1.85 20.98 0.79
C GLU A 26 0.94 19.78 1.06
N ALA A 27 0.46 19.10 0.02
CA ALA A 27 -0.25 17.83 0.17
C ALA A 27 0.65 16.73 0.78
N ALA A 28 1.93 16.67 0.38
CA ALA A 28 2.90 15.71 0.90
C ALA A 28 3.17 15.90 2.40
N LYS A 29 3.20 17.14 2.89
CA LYS A 29 3.34 17.43 4.33
C LYS A 29 2.21 16.82 5.17
N ILE A 30 0.98 16.79 4.64
CA ILE A 30 -0.15 16.17 5.35
C ILE A 30 0.04 14.65 5.46
N LEU A 31 0.63 14.02 4.45
CA LEU A 31 1.00 12.60 4.51
C LEU A 31 2.16 12.37 5.48
N GLU A 32 3.14 13.28 5.55
CA GLU A 32 4.23 13.23 6.52
C GLU A 32 3.70 13.31 7.96
N GLU A 33 2.72 14.19 8.23
CA GLU A 33 2.01 14.28 9.52
C GLU A 33 1.31 12.95 9.91
N CYS A 34 0.87 12.17 8.93
CA CYS A 34 0.30 10.83 9.12
C CYS A 34 1.38 9.74 9.31
N GLY A 35 2.66 10.08 9.19
CA GLY A 35 3.77 9.15 9.37
C GLY A 35 4.14 8.35 8.12
N TYR A 36 3.71 8.78 6.93
CA TYR A 36 4.09 8.15 5.65
C TYR A 36 5.53 8.48 5.20
N GLY A 37 6.26 9.28 5.99
CA GLY A 37 7.61 9.77 5.65
C GLY A 37 7.57 11.04 4.80
N ASP A 38 8.75 11.59 4.52
CA ASP A 38 8.88 12.75 3.63
C ASP A 38 8.68 12.31 2.18
N LEU A 39 7.56 12.73 1.59
CA LEU A 39 7.21 12.49 0.20
C LEU A 39 7.39 13.75 -0.67
N SER A 40 7.91 14.83 -0.10
CA SER A 40 8.07 16.10 -0.80
C SER A 40 9.13 15.98 -1.90
N GLY A 41 8.84 16.58 -3.06
CA GLY A 41 9.73 16.53 -4.23
C GLY A 41 9.85 15.17 -4.93
N LEU A 42 9.17 14.12 -4.44
CA LEU A 42 9.08 12.85 -5.14
C LEU A 42 8.17 12.96 -6.36
N SER A 43 8.53 12.25 -7.43
CA SER A 43 7.57 12.02 -8.52
C SER A 43 6.37 11.21 -8.00
N ALA A 44 5.22 11.29 -8.66
CA ALA A 44 4.06 10.50 -8.28
C ALA A 44 4.36 8.98 -8.23
N LYS A 45 5.25 8.51 -9.12
CA LYS A 45 5.72 7.12 -9.15
C LYS A 45 6.54 6.78 -7.92
N ASP A 46 7.48 7.64 -7.55
CA ASP A 46 8.37 7.40 -6.40
C ASP A 46 7.60 7.52 -5.08
N ALA A 47 6.66 8.46 -4.99
CA ALA A 47 5.75 8.58 -3.85
C ALA A 47 4.88 7.33 -3.69
N ALA A 48 4.32 6.80 -4.79
CA ALA A 48 3.57 5.54 -4.76
C ALA A 48 4.45 4.37 -4.31
N ALA A 49 5.70 4.28 -4.77
CA ALA A 49 6.64 3.24 -4.34
C ALA A 49 6.99 3.35 -2.85
N ALA A 50 7.18 4.57 -2.32
CA ALA A 50 7.42 4.81 -0.90
C ALA A 50 6.21 4.38 -0.05
N LEU A 51 4.99 4.69 -0.50
CA LEU A 51 3.76 4.24 0.16
C LEU A 51 3.61 2.72 0.15
N GLU A 52 3.93 2.05 -0.95
CA GLU A 52 3.96 0.58 -1.03
C GLU A 52 4.96 -0.02 -0.04
N ALA A 53 6.17 0.53 0.04
CA ALA A 53 7.19 0.09 0.99
C ALA A 53 6.74 0.29 2.45
N HIS A 54 6.08 1.41 2.76
CA HIS A 54 5.53 1.69 4.07
C HIS A 54 4.44 0.66 4.46
N ILE A 55 3.56 0.31 3.52
CA ILE A 55 2.51 -0.71 3.75
C ILE A 55 3.13 -2.09 3.95
N ALA A 56 4.15 -2.46 3.18
CA ALA A 56 4.85 -3.73 3.35
C ALA A 56 5.50 -3.82 4.75
N ALA A 57 6.22 -2.78 5.17
CA ALA A 57 6.82 -2.71 6.49
C ALA A 57 5.77 -2.81 7.61
N LEU A 58 4.58 -2.21 7.42
CA LEU A 58 3.48 -2.33 8.37
C LEU A 58 2.97 -3.77 8.48
N PHE A 59 2.81 -4.49 7.36
CA PHE A 59 2.42 -5.90 7.41
C PHE A 59 3.45 -6.75 8.15
N ASP A 60 4.74 -6.58 7.87
CA ASP A 60 5.83 -7.30 8.55
C ASP A 60 5.84 -7.00 10.05
N GLU A 61 5.61 -5.75 10.43
CA GLU A 61 5.53 -5.35 11.83
C GLU A 61 4.33 -6.01 12.54
N VAL A 62 3.15 -5.99 11.91
CA VAL A 62 1.92 -6.58 12.48
C VAL A 62 2.03 -8.10 12.57
N GLU A 63 2.64 -8.75 11.58
CA GLU A 63 2.97 -10.19 11.63
C GLU A 63 3.85 -10.52 12.84
N GLY A 64 4.80 -9.65 13.20
CA GLY A 64 5.64 -9.80 14.39
C GLY A 64 4.94 -9.55 15.74
N MET A 65 3.76 -8.93 15.75
CA MET A 65 3.00 -8.65 16.98
C MET A 65 2.03 -9.76 17.38
N VAL A 66 1.71 -10.68 16.46
CA VAL A 66 0.71 -11.72 16.68
C VAL A 66 1.38 -13.07 16.97
N PRO A 67 0.78 -13.93 17.80
CA PRO A 67 1.31 -15.27 18.06
C PRO A 67 1.25 -16.17 16.81
N GLU A 68 0.34 -15.88 15.87
CA GLU A 68 0.13 -16.66 14.65
C GLU A 68 0.11 -15.73 13.43
N ALA A 69 1.25 -15.61 12.75
CA ALA A 69 1.40 -14.74 11.57
C ALA A 69 0.44 -15.08 10.42
N GLN A 70 -0.02 -16.34 10.34
CA GLN A 70 -0.98 -16.80 9.34
C GLN A 70 -2.31 -16.02 9.39
N LEU A 71 -2.70 -15.53 10.57
CA LEU A 71 -3.90 -14.69 10.72
C LEU A 71 -3.77 -13.36 9.98
N VAL A 72 -2.57 -12.78 9.92
CA VAL A 72 -2.31 -11.53 9.20
C VAL A 72 -2.20 -11.82 7.70
N GLN A 73 -1.57 -12.93 7.32
CA GLN A 73 -1.49 -13.39 5.93
C GLN A 73 -2.86 -13.61 5.28
N LEU A 74 -3.88 -14.01 6.06
CA LEU A 74 -5.27 -14.10 5.59
C LEU A 74 -5.77 -12.79 4.97
N PHE A 75 -5.40 -11.64 5.54
CA PHE A 75 -5.75 -10.32 4.99
C PHE A 75 -4.98 -9.96 3.71
N ARG A 76 -3.88 -10.67 3.42
CA ARG A 76 -3.06 -10.52 2.23
C ARG A 76 -3.53 -11.40 1.06
N LEU A 77 -4.28 -12.48 1.32
CA LEU A 77 -4.78 -13.40 0.28
C LEU A 77 -5.62 -12.73 -0.81
N LYS A 78 -6.31 -11.63 -0.49
CA LYS A 78 -7.07 -10.87 -1.50
C LYS A 78 -6.17 -10.33 -2.63
N TYR A 79 -4.90 -10.05 -2.33
CA TYR A 79 -3.92 -9.59 -3.31
C TYR A 79 -3.39 -10.74 -4.16
N ASP A 80 -3.15 -11.91 -3.56
CA ASP A 80 -2.78 -13.13 -4.31
C ASP A 80 -3.90 -13.52 -5.29
N TYR A 81 -5.15 -13.50 -4.82
CA TYR A 81 -6.31 -13.72 -5.68
C TYR A 81 -6.42 -12.70 -6.81
N HIS A 82 -6.23 -11.41 -6.51
CA HIS A 82 -6.22 -10.35 -7.53
C HIS A 82 -5.14 -10.61 -8.59
N ASN A 83 -3.92 -10.95 -8.17
CA ASN A 83 -2.80 -11.22 -9.06
C ASN A 83 -3.07 -12.44 -9.94
N ALA A 84 -3.50 -13.57 -9.35
CA ALA A 84 -3.85 -14.79 -10.09
C ALA A 84 -4.94 -14.51 -11.12
N LYS A 85 -5.99 -13.78 -10.75
CA LYS A 85 -7.07 -13.38 -11.66
C LYS A 85 -6.55 -12.49 -12.80
N ALA A 86 -5.67 -11.53 -12.51
CA ALA A 86 -5.09 -10.64 -13.51
C ALA A 86 -4.23 -11.42 -14.52
N LEU A 87 -3.35 -12.31 -14.03
CA LEU A 87 -2.48 -13.16 -14.85
C LEU A 87 -3.28 -14.08 -15.78
N ILE A 88 -4.29 -14.77 -15.27
CA ILE A 88 -5.14 -15.66 -16.08
C ILE A 88 -5.85 -14.89 -17.20
N LYS A 89 -6.39 -13.71 -16.89
CA LYS A 89 -7.07 -12.86 -17.90
C LYS A 89 -6.09 -12.33 -18.93
N ALA A 90 -4.93 -11.85 -18.48
CA ALA A 90 -3.87 -11.34 -19.34
C ALA A 90 -3.38 -12.40 -20.33
N GLN A 91 -3.16 -13.63 -19.84
CA GLN A 91 -2.81 -14.77 -20.67
C GLN A 91 -3.90 -15.08 -21.70
N ALA A 92 -5.17 -15.11 -21.29
CA ALA A 92 -6.29 -15.38 -22.19
C ALA A 92 -6.47 -14.28 -23.26
N MET A 93 -6.10 -13.04 -22.95
CA MET A 93 -6.24 -11.89 -23.84
C MET A 93 -4.97 -11.56 -24.64
N GLY A 94 -3.83 -12.20 -24.32
CA GLY A 94 -2.53 -11.87 -24.92
C GLY A 94 -2.03 -10.47 -24.55
N THR A 95 -2.35 -9.96 -23.37
CA THR A 95 -2.00 -8.60 -22.91
C THR A 95 -1.03 -8.63 -21.74
N ASP A 96 -0.31 -7.53 -21.49
CA ASP A 96 0.45 -7.34 -20.25
C ASP A 96 -0.45 -6.91 -19.09
N CYS A 97 -0.13 -7.34 -17.86
CA CYS A 97 -0.80 -6.90 -16.64
C CYS A 97 0.16 -6.46 -15.54
N GLY A 98 1.47 -6.35 -15.81
CA GLY A 98 2.48 -6.02 -14.80
C GLY A 98 2.16 -4.76 -14.00
N ALA A 99 1.58 -3.76 -14.66
CA ALA A 99 1.19 -2.48 -14.06
C ALA A 99 0.11 -2.58 -12.96
N ILE A 100 -0.67 -3.67 -12.91
CA ILE A 100 -1.75 -3.86 -11.93
C ILE A 100 -1.47 -4.96 -10.91
N LEU A 101 -0.31 -5.60 -10.96
CA LEU A 101 0.08 -6.64 -10.01
C LEU A 101 0.44 -6.00 -8.66
N SER A 102 -0.10 -6.56 -7.59
CA SER A 102 0.18 -6.10 -6.23
C SER A 102 1.32 -6.90 -5.62
N GLN A 103 2.29 -6.22 -4.99
CA GLN A 103 3.37 -6.86 -4.23
C GLN A 103 2.95 -7.21 -2.78
N ARG A 104 1.70 -6.89 -2.39
CA ARG A 104 1.20 -7.03 -1.01
C ARG A 104 0.72 -8.44 -0.66
N GLY A 105 0.70 -9.34 -1.65
CA GLY A 105 0.32 -10.74 -1.47
C GLY A 105 1.31 -11.52 -0.59
N THR A 106 1.01 -12.79 -0.38
CA THR A 106 1.91 -13.75 0.28
C THR A 106 2.89 -14.40 -0.70
N VAL A 107 2.55 -14.37 -1.99
CA VAL A 107 3.39 -14.91 -3.07
C VAL A 107 3.80 -13.79 -4.03
N PRO A 108 5.10 -13.66 -4.36
CA PRO A 108 5.54 -12.73 -5.39
C PRO A 108 4.77 -12.99 -6.70
N PRO A 109 4.25 -11.95 -7.40
CA PRO A 109 3.45 -12.14 -8.60
C PRO A 109 4.13 -12.95 -9.70
N GLN A 110 5.46 -12.94 -9.76
CA GLN A 110 6.26 -13.69 -10.74
C GLN A 110 6.33 -15.20 -10.45
N LYS A 111 5.84 -15.64 -9.29
CA LYS A 111 5.79 -17.05 -8.87
C LYS A 111 4.37 -17.63 -8.91
N LEU A 112 3.37 -16.82 -9.28
CA LEU A 112 1.99 -17.25 -9.53
C LEU A 112 1.84 -17.68 -10.98
#